data_AF-A0A6A3D808-F1
#
_entry.id   AF-A0A6A3D808-F1
#
_cell.length_a   1.000
_cell.length_b   1.000
_cell.length_c   1.000
_cell.angle_alpha   90.00
_cell.angle_beta   90.00
_cell.angle_gamma   90.00
#
_symmetry.space_group_name_H-M   'P 1'
#
loop_
_entity.id
_entity.type
_entity.pdbx_description
1 polymer ?
#
loop_
_entity_poly.entity_id
_entity_poly.type
_entity_poly.pdbx_seq_one_letter_code
_entity_poly.pdbx_strand_id
1 'polypeptide(L)'
;MSVQRDGRGVLKTEDLQLDLDGTPIPALSMSASYTYLGIGDGFDHVRRRVELAPALKQLKDDATALLQSGLAPWQVVKAVKTYLYPRVEYALRHLRPFQQQLEGFDRHLARGLRHLLQLPNNATAECFYAPVSRGGLGLLPLTELHAALQVAHGWQMLNSKDPAVRRIARVQLRQIADARHRIDSRAWEGRDEELCELLLNSQLGTSPDAPPKRRNGDIGSLWVDVQRHLRTLGLKLATAPACTDTGSEAATLQLRVPHHDKWLDHRTVL
;
A
#
# COMPACT_ATOMS: atom_id res chain seq x y z
N MET A 1 -0.89 -23.66 11.30
CA MET A 1 -0.53 -23.35 12.69
C MET A 1 -1.80 -23.32 13.54
N SER A 2 -2.11 -24.43 14.20
CA SER A 2 -3.04 -24.49 15.33
C SER A 2 -2.40 -23.73 16.48
N VAL A 3 -2.98 -22.59 16.87
CA VAL A 3 -2.51 -21.86 18.05
C VAL A 3 -3.23 -22.43 19.26
N GLN A 4 -2.68 -23.47 19.88
CA GLN A 4 -3.17 -23.95 21.18
C GLN A 4 -2.63 -23.03 22.28
N ARG A 5 -3.57 -22.44 23.05
CA ARG A 5 -3.28 -21.73 24.29
C ARG A 5 -3.41 -22.73 25.43
N ASP A 6 -2.43 -22.76 26.34
CA ASP A 6 -2.57 -23.56 27.56
C ASP A 6 -3.61 -22.95 28.52
N GLY A 7 -3.93 -23.66 29.61
CA GLY A 7 -4.86 -23.18 30.65
C GLY A 7 -4.42 -21.90 31.38
N ARG A 8 -3.22 -21.37 31.12
CA ARG A 8 -2.65 -20.12 31.63
C ARG A 8 -2.53 -19.03 30.56
N GLY A 9 -2.96 -19.30 29.32
CA GLY A 9 -2.91 -18.37 28.19
C GLY A 9 -1.54 -18.26 27.50
N VAL A 10 -0.57 -19.10 27.85
CA VAL A 10 0.75 -19.15 27.20
C VAL A 10 0.63 -19.92 25.89
N LEU A 11 1.22 -19.38 24.83
CA LEU A 11 1.24 -20.00 23.50
C LEU A 11 2.17 -21.22 23.55
N LYS A 12 1.64 -22.40 23.28
CA LYS A 12 2.44 -23.60 23.09
C LYS A 12 3.04 -23.59 21.68
N THR A 13 4.37 -23.68 21.58
CA THR A 13 5.03 -24.00 20.32
C THR A 13 4.71 -25.46 20.01
N GLU A 14 3.89 -25.70 18.98
CA GLU A 14 3.78 -27.04 18.40
C GLU A 14 4.99 -27.24 17.49
N ASP A 15 5.77 -28.29 17.74
CA ASP A 15 6.91 -28.71 16.91
C ASP A 15 6.40 -29.40 15.64
N LEU A 16 5.63 -28.66 14.83
CA LEU A 16 5.16 -29.10 13.53
C LEU A 16 6.29 -28.90 12.51
N GLN A 17 6.98 -29.98 12.17
CA GLN A 17 7.95 -29.97 11.09
C GLN A 17 7.23 -30.14 9.75
N LEU A 18 7.33 -29.13 8.89
CA LEU A 18 6.77 -29.15 7.54
C LEU A 18 7.90 -29.32 6.54
N ASP A 19 7.76 -30.25 5.61
CA ASP A 19 8.74 -30.46 4.54
C ASP A 19 8.13 -30.08 3.17
N LEU A 20 8.90 -29.37 2.35
CA LEU A 20 8.62 -29.12 0.94
C LEU A 20 9.66 -29.87 0.10
N ASP A 21 9.22 -30.85 -0.68
CA ASP A 21 10.09 -31.70 -1.52
C ASP A 21 11.28 -32.30 -0.76
N GLY A 22 11.06 -32.75 0.47
CA GLY A 22 12.09 -33.32 1.35
C GLY A 22 13.02 -32.29 1.99
N THR A 23 12.79 -31.00 1.78
CA THR A 23 13.51 -29.91 2.46
C THR A 23 12.65 -29.37 3.62
N PRO A 24 13.14 -29.40 4.86
CA PRO A 24 12.38 -28.87 5.99
C PRO A 24 12.21 -27.35 5.87
N ILE A 25 10.97 -26.89 6.00
CA ILE A 25 10.63 -25.49 6.10
C ILE A 25 11.04 -25.00 7.51
N PRO A 26 11.90 -23.97 7.61
CA PRO A 26 12.33 -23.48 8.91
C PRO A 26 11.15 -22.88 9.70
N ALA A 27 10.98 -23.33 10.95
CA ALA A 27 10.01 -22.76 11.87
C ALA A 27 10.45 -21.36 12.33
N LEU A 28 9.68 -20.33 12.00
CA LEU A 28 9.92 -18.96 12.47
C LEU A 28 9.31 -18.75 13.85
N SER A 29 10.13 -18.31 14.81
CA SER A 29 9.65 -17.82 16.10
C SER A 29 8.92 -16.47 15.96
N MET A 30 8.20 -16.03 17.01
CA MET A 30 7.48 -14.75 17.00
C MET A 30 8.40 -13.53 16.77
N SER A 31 9.66 -13.62 17.18
CA SER A 31 10.67 -12.56 17.00
C SER A 31 11.53 -12.77 15.74
N ALA A 32 11.45 -13.93 15.11
CA ALA A 32 12.17 -14.22 13.88
C ALA A 32 11.47 -13.59 12.67
N SER A 33 12.27 -13.28 11.66
CA SER A 33 11.82 -12.78 10.37
C SER A 33 12.64 -13.44 9.26
N TYR A 34 12.00 -13.78 8.16
CA TYR A 34 12.63 -14.25 6.95
C TYR A 34 12.83 -13.08 5.98
N THR A 35 14.06 -12.83 5.53
CA THR A 35 14.32 -11.73 4.59
C THR A 35 14.03 -12.16 3.16
N TYR A 36 13.05 -11.52 2.53
CA TYR A 36 12.70 -11.70 1.14
C TYR A 36 12.95 -10.41 0.36
N LEU A 37 13.85 -10.47 -0.63
CA LEU A 37 14.24 -9.32 -1.48
C LEU A 37 14.62 -8.07 -0.65
N GLY A 38 15.34 -8.27 0.46
CA GLY A 38 15.78 -7.19 1.34
C GLY A 38 14.74 -6.65 2.32
N ILE A 39 13.55 -7.27 2.40
CA ILE A 39 12.50 -6.94 3.37
C ILE A 39 12.22 -8.14 4.28
N GLY A 40 12.18 -7.91 5.58
CA GLY A 40 11.87 -8.89 6.61
C GLY A 40 10.38 -9.24 6.66
N ASP A 41 10.08 -10.52 6.48
CA ASP A 41 8.78 -11.13 6.66
C ASP A 41 8.76 -11.95 7.96
N GLY A 42 8.26 -11.35 9.04
CA GLY A 42 8.12 -12.00 10.37
C GLY A 42 6.95 -11.45 11.22
N PHE A 43 6.64 -12.08 12.35
CA PHE A 43 5.44 -11.71 13.13
C PHE A 43 5.58 -10.41 13.95
N ASP A 44 6.79 -9.85 14.06
CA ASP A 44 7.03 -8.59 14.76
C ASP A 44 6.65 -7.38 13.88
N HIS A 45 5.39 -6.95 14.04
CA HIS A 45 4.84 -5.80 13.32
C HIS A 45 5.53 -4.47 13.67
N VAL A 46 6.13 -4.32 14.86
CA VAL A 46 6.78 -3.07 15.27
C VAL A 46 8.12 -2.94 14.55
N ARG A 47 8.91 -4.02 14.55
CA ARG A 47 10.22 -4.05 13.87
C ARG A 47 10.10 -3.79 12.38
N ARG A 48 9.06 -4.31 11.71
CA ARG A 48 8.77 -4.03 10.29
C ARG A 48 8.52 -2.55 9.98
N ARG A 49 7.91 -1.78 10.90
CA ARG A 49 7.67 -0.34 10.66
C ARG A 49 8.97 0.47 10.67
N VAL A 50 9.95 0.03 11.44
CA VAL A 50 11.24 0.72 11.58
C VAL A 50 12.26 0.26 10.53
N GLU A 51 12.02 -0.87 9.88
CA GLU A 51 12.92 -1.47 8.88
C GLU A 51 13.26 -0.53 7.71
N LEU A 52 12.37 0.40 7.36
CA LEU A 52 12.61 1.39 6.31
C LEU A 52 13.56 2.53 6.75
N ALA A 53 13.79 2.71 8.05
CA ALA A 53 14.56 3.85 8.57
C ALA A 53 16.00 3.95 8.03
N PRO A 54 16.79 2.86 7.95
CA PRO A 54 18.12 2.90 7.36
C PRO A 54 18.10 3.29 5.87
N ALA A 55 17.15 2.75 5.10
CA ALA A 55 16.98 3.06 3.68
C ALA A 55 16.62 4.54 3.47
N LEU A 56 15.74 5.11 4.31
CA LEU A 56 15.40 6.54 4.27
C LEU A 56 16.57 7.43 4.67
N LYS A 57 17.42 6.99 5.62
CA LYS A 57 18.64 7.71 5.96
C LYS A 57 19.57 7.78 4.76
N GLN A 58 19.87 6.63 4.14
CA GLN A 58 20.69 6.59 2.92
C GLN A 58 20.09 7.46 1.82
N LEU A 59 18.77 7.42 1.63
CA LEU A 59 18.08 8.25 0.64
C LEU A 59 18.26 9.75 0.90
N LYS A 60 18.26 10.19 2.17
CA LYS A 60 18.54 11.59 2.55
C LYS A 60 19.99 11.98 2.27
N ASP A 61 20.92 11.08 2.56
CA ASP A 61 22.35 11.32 2.32
C ASP A 61 22.61 11.46 0.81
N ASP A 62 22.02 10.57 0.00
CA ASP A 62 22.12 10.61 -1.46
C ASP A 62 21.41 11.84 -2.06
N ALA A 63 20.27 12.25 -1.50
CA ALA A 63 19.61 13.50 -1.88
C ALA A 63 20.50 14.72 -1.58
N THR A 64 21.22 14.71 -0.46
CA THR A 64 22.16 15.78 -0.09
C THR A 64 23.32 15.84 -1.06
N ALA A 65 23.92 14.69 -1.39
CA ALA A 65 24.98 14.60 -2.39
C ALA A 65 24.51 15.12 -3.77
N LEU A 66 23.29 14.76 -4.18
CA LEU A 66 22.69 15.23 -5.43
C LEU A 66 22.49 16.76 -5.42
N LEU A 67 21.99 17.33 -4.33
CA LEU A 67 21.79 18.77 -4.18
C LEU A 67 23.11 19.56 -4.19
N GLN A 68 24.22 18.94 -3.76
CA GLN A 68 25.55 19.53 -3.71
C GLN A 68 26.42 19.21 -4.94
N SER A 69 25.89 18.47 -5.91
CA SER A 69 26.65 17.95 -7.05
C SER A 69 27.08 18.99 -8.08
N GLY A 70 26.60 20.24 -7.98
CA GLY A 70 26.82 21.28 -9.00
C GLY A 70 25.98 21.11 -10.26
N LEU A 71 25.09 20.11 -10.31
CA LEU A 71 24.13 19.94 -11.40
C LEU A 71 23.12 21.10 -11.45
N ALA A 72 22.61 21.36 -12.65
CA ALA A 72 21.57 22.35 -12.81
C ALA A 72 20.27 21.92 -12.09
N PRO A 73 19.45 22.86 -11.56
CA PRO A 73 18.31 22.48 -10.71
C PRO A 73 17.31 21.52 -11.37
N TRP A 74 17.06 21.66 -12.67
CA TRP A 74 16.17 20.74 -13.39
C TRP A 74 16.76 19.32 -13.53
N GLN A 75 18.08 19.19 -13.60
CA GLN A 75 18.77 17.89 -13.62
C GLN A 75 18.66 17.20 -12.26
N VAL A 76 18.81 17.96 -11.16
CA VAL A 76 18.59 17.46 -9.80
C VAL A 76 17.16 16.94 -9.64
N VAL A 77 16.14 17.74 -10.00
CA VAL A 77 14.74 17.32 -9.92
C VAL A 77 14.48 16.06 -10.75
N LYS A 78 15.03 15.97 -11.97
CA LYS A 78 14.92 14.78 -12.82
C LYS A 78 15.59 13.57 -12.16
N ALA A 79 16.77 13.73 -11.57
CA ALA A 79 17.51 12.66 -10.92
C ALA A 79 16.79 12.14 -9.66
N VAL A 80 16.13 13.02 -8.89
CA VAL A 80 15.28 12.58 -7.76
C VAL A 80 14.19 11.62 -8.25
N LYS A 81 13.44 12.02 -9.30
CA LYS A 81 12.34 11.22 -9.83
C LYS A 81 12.81 9.90 -10.46
N THR A 82 13.95 9.93 -11.15
CA THR A 82 14.43 8.80 -11.95
C THR A 82 15.24 7.79 -11.14
N TYR A 83 15.96 8.26 -10.11
CA TYR A 83 16.93 7.42 -9.40
C TYR A 83 16.68 7.30 -7.90
N LEU A 84 16.16 8.33 -7.24
CA LEU A 84 15.95 8.27 -5.79
C LEU A 84 14.63 7.58 -5.44
N TYR A 85 13.50 8.04 -5.99
CA TYR A 85 12.21 7.44 -5.67
C TYR A 85 12.14 5.94 -5.95
N PRO A 86 12.58 5.43 -7.11
CA PRO A 86 12.49 3.99 -7.41
C PRO A 86 13.21 3.08 -6.41
N ARG A 87 14.25 3.58 -5.72
CA ARG A 87 15.01 2.80 -4.74
C ARG A 87 14.21 2.44 -3.49
N VAL A 88 13.16 3.19 -3.18
CA VAL A 88 12.29 2.93 -2.01
C VAL A 88 10.92 2.40 -2.40
N GLU A 89 10.55 2.38 -3.68
CA GLU A 89 9.21 1.93 -4.11
C GLU A 89 8.89 0.49 -3.69
N TYR A 90 9.84 -0.44 -3.88
CA TYR A 90 9.65 -1.82 -3.46
C TYR A 90 9.42 -1.92 -1.94
N ALA A 91 10.21 -1.20 -1.15
CA ALA A 91 10.05 -1.17 0.30
C ALA A 91 8.71 -0.55 0.71
N LEU A 92 8.33 0.58 0.10
CA LEU A 92 7.05 1.25 0.34
C LEU A 92 5.84 0.39 -0.04
N ARG A 93 5.98 -0.52 -1.02
CA ARG A 93 4.91 -1.44 -1.41
C ARG A 93 4.62 -2.52 -0.36
N HIS A 94 5.62 -2.97 0.39
CA HIS A 94 5.48 -4.10 1.31
C HIS A 94 5.56 -3.70 2.79
N LEU A 95 6.17 -2.55 3.10
CA LEU A 95 6.28 -2.02 4.44
C LEU A 95 5.19 -0.99 4.74
N ARG A 96 4.93 -0.84 6.03
CA ARG A 96 3.99 0.16 6.58
C ARG A 96 4.74 1.09 7.52
N PRO A 97 5.62 1.95 6.98
CA PRO A 97 6.42 2.87 7.78
C PRO A 97 5.52 3.87 8.51
N PHE A 98 6.05 4.49 9.56
CA PHE A 98 5.36 5.62 10.17
C PHE A 98 5.38 6.82 9.22
N GLN A 99 4.24 7.50 9.09
CA GLN A 99 4.08 8.68 8.24
C GLN A 99 5.15 9.75 8.54
N GLN A 100 5.50 9.94 9.81
CA GLN A 100 6.54 10.87 10.26
C GLN A 100 7.93 10.58 9.64
N GLN A 101 8.24 9.32 9.34
CA GLN A 101 9.50 8.93 8.70
C GLN A 101 9.54 9.41 7.24
N LEU A 102 8.42 9.28 6.52
CA LEU A 102 8.26 9.72 5.13
C LEU A 102 8.28 11.25 5.04
N GLU A 103 7.48 11.93 5.87
CA GLU A 103 7.46 13.40 5.95
C GLU A 103 8.82 13.98 6.34
N GLY A 104 9.63 13.22 7.09
CA GLY A 104 10.99 13.59 7.43
C GLY A 104 11.92 13.65 6.23
N PHE A 105 11.70 12.83 5.20
CA PHE A 105 12.40 12.91 3.91
C PHE A 105 11.85 14.06 3.07
N ASP A 106 10.53 14.19 2.96
CA ASP A 106 9.90 15.25 2.15
C ASP A 106 10.33 16.65 2.61
N ARG A 107 10.35 16.89 3.93
CA ARG A 107 10.86 18.15 4.51
C ARG A 107 12.35 18.37 4.23
N HIS A 108 13.15 17.31 4.21
CA HIS A 108 14.58 17.39 3.91
C HIS A 108 14.80 17.82 2.46
N LEU A 109 14.11 17.15 1.53
CA LEU A 109 14.18 17.44 0.11
C LEU A 109 13.68 18.85 -0.21
N ALA A 110 12.52 19.25 0.33
CA ALA A 110 11.97 20.59 0.12
C ALA A 110 12.91 21.70 0.62
N ARG A 111 13.57 21.49 1.77
CA ARG A 111 14.56 22.45 2.29
C ARG A 111 15.77 22.56 1.37
N GLY A 112 16.29 21.43 0.90
CA GLY A 112 17.41 21.38 -0.02
C GLY A 112 17.11 22.06 -1.36
N LEU A 113 15.94 21.77 -1.94
CA LEU A 113 15.48 22.39 -3.19
C LEU A 113 15.27 23.90 -3.04
N ARG A 114 14.72 24.35 -1.91
CA ARG A 114 14.59 25.78 -1.62
C ARG A 114 15.94 26.49 -1.69
N HIS A 115 16.97 25.89 -1.11
CA HIS A 115 18.33 26.44 -1.15
C HIS A 115 18.91 26.42 -2.56
N LEU A 116 18.80 25.28 -3.27
CA LEU A 116 19.29 25.12 -4.65
C LEU A 116 18.67 26.15 -5.61
N LEU A 117 17.38 26.44 -5.44
CA LEU A 117 16.62 27.39 -6.26
C LEU A 117 16.69 28.83 -5.76
N GLN A 118 17.45 29.10 -4.69
CA GLN A 118 17.58 30.43 -4.07
C GLN A 118 16.24 31.07 -3.70
N LEU A 119 15.27 30.24 -3.31
CA LEU A 119 13.93 30.70 -2.94
C LEU A 119 13.92 31.26 -1.52
N PRO A 120 13.10 32.29 -1.23
CA PRO A 120 13.01 32.87 0.10
C PRO A 120 12.41 31.87 1.11
N ASN A 121 12.70 32.07 2.39
CA ASN A 121 12.27 31.16 3.46
C ASN A 121 10.75 31.02 3.59
N ASN A 122 10.00 32.04 3.17
CA ASN A 122 8.53 32.04 3.15
C ASN A 122 7.92 31.40 1.88
N ALA A 123 8.74 30.95 0.93
CA ALA A 123 8.24 30.26 -0.26
C ALA A 123 7.55 28.95 0.13
N THR A 124 6.30 28.81 -0.31
CA THR A 124 5.50 27.61 -0.06
C THR A 124 6.15 26.36 -0.67
N ALA A 125 6.16 25.24 0.07
CA ALA A 125 6.66 23.97 -0.44
C ALA A 125 5.73 23.37 -1.52
N GLU A 126 4.48 23.82 -1.59
CA GLU A 126 3.49 23.36 -2.58
C GLU A 126 3.96 23.57 -4.02
N CYS A 127 4.80 24.58 -4.29
CA CYS A 127 5.35 24.80 -5.62
C CYS A 127 6.24 23.63 -6.11
N PHE A 128 6.84 22.86 -5.19
CA PHE A 128 7.65 21.70 -5.53
C PHE A 128 6.79 20.50 -5.96
N TYR A 129 5.60 20.37 -5.37
CA TYR A 129 4.69 19.24 -5.60
C TYR A 129 3.63 19.54 -6.66
N ALA A 130 3.36 20.82 -6.93
CA ALA A 130 2.45 21.24 -7.99
C ALA A 130 2.89 20.69 -9.36
N PRO A 131 1.95 20.34 -10.26
CA PRO A 131 2.26 19.84 -11.59
C PRO A 131 3.14 20.81 -12.40
N VAL A 132 3.99 20.25 -13.26
CA VAL A 132 4.85 21.04 -14.17
C VAL A 132 4.02 21.89 -15.13
N SER A 133 2.82 21.42 -15.52
CA SER A 133 1.87 22.19 -16.34
C SER A 133 1.33 23.45 -15.66
N ARG A 134 1.48 23.57 -14.34
CA ARG A 134 1.09 24.74 -13.54
C ARG A 134 2.30 25.49 -12.98
N GLY A 135 3.49 25.27 -13.54
CA GLY A 135 4.73 25.95 -13.13
C GLY A 135 5.39 25.38 -11.88
N GLY A 136 4.96 24.21 -11.39
CA GLY A 136 5.63 23.51 -10.30
C GLY A 136 6.74 22.56 -10.75
N LEU A 137 7.39 21.87 -9.80
CA LEU A 137 8.43 20.87 -10.11
C LEU A 137 7.86 19.46 -10.33
N GLY A 138 6.59 19.23 -9.98
CA GLY A 138 5.89 17.95 -10.12
C GLY A 138 6.56 16.81 -9.37
N LEU A 139 7.18 17.08 -8.22
CA LEU A 139 7.63 16.04 -7.30
C LEU A 139 6.42 15.42 -6.59
N LEU A 140 6.56 14.18 -6.13
CA LEU A 140 5.51 13.49 -5.39
C LEU A 140 6.02 13.26 -3.96
N PRO A 141 5.33 13.77 -2.92
CA PRO A 141 5.69 13.46 -1.53
C PRO A 141 5.74 11.95 -1.31
N LEU A 142 6.69 11.46 -0.50
CA LEU A 142 6.80 10.02 -0.23
C LEU A 142 5.55 9.46 0.46
N THR A 143 4.82 10.30 1.20
CA THR A 143 3.52 9.93 1.79
C THR A 143 2.47 9.63 0.72
N GLU A 144 2.41 10.44 -0.33
CA GLU A 144 1.50 10.23 -1.47
C GLU A 144 1.96 9.07 -2.35
N LEU A 145 3.26 8.97 -2.62
CA LEU A 145 3.85 7.83 -3.33
C LEU A 145 3.55 6.51 -2.61
N HIS A 146 3.71 6.47 -1.29
CA HIS A 146 3.37 5.29 -0.47
C HIS A 146 1.90 4.91 -0.62
N ALA A 147 0.98 5.89 -0.49
CA ALA A 147 -0.44 5.65 -0.66
C ALA A 147 -0.78 5.10 -2.05
N ALA A 148 -0.22 5.69 -3.10
CA ALA A 148 -0.42 5.26 -4.49
C ALA A 148 0.11 3.83 -4.71
N LEU A 149 1.32 3.52 -4.21
CA LEU A 149 1.92 2.18 -4.34
C LEU A 149 1.12 1.11 -3.61
N GLN A 150 0.58 1.40 -2.42
CA GLN A 150 -0.27 0.48 -1.67
C GLN A 150 -1.57 0.18 -2.42
N VAL A 151 -2.23 1.22 -2.96
CA VAL A 151 -3.44 1.05 -3.78
C VAL A 151 -3.14 0.26 -5.05
N ALA A 152 -2.08 0.60 -5.77
CA ALA A 152 -1.65 -0.11 -6.97
C ALA A 152 -1.36 -1.58 -6.68
N HIS A 153 -0.68 -1.87 -5.57
CA HIS A 153 -0.37 -3.24 -5.16
C HIS A 153 -1.63 -4.03 -4.80
N GLY A 154 -2.55 -3.45 -4.02
CA GLY A 154 -3.84 -4.07 -3.72
C GLY A 154 -4.64 -4.37 -4.99
N TRP A 155 -4.68 -3.43 -5.94
CA TRP A 155 -5.35 -3.62 -7.24
C TRP A 155 -4.68 -4.73 -8.07
N GLN A 156 -3.35 -4.78 -8.12
CA GLN A 156 -2.59 -5.86 -8.78
C GLN A 156 -2.90 -7.23 -8.19
N MET A 157 -3.05 -7.34 -6.86
CA MET A 157 -3.40 -8.61 -6.23
C MET A 157 -4.82 -9.07 -6.59
N LEU A 158 -5.79 -8.13 -6.63
CA LEU A 158 -7.17 -8.43 -7.00
C LEU A 158 -7.33 -8.86 -8.46
N ASN A 159 -6.54 -8.24 -9.34
CA ASN A 159 -6.56 -8.41 -10.79
C ASN A 159 -5.36 -9.21 -11.34
N SER A 160 -4.67 -9.96 -10.47
CA SER A 160 -3.50 -10.75 -10.87
C SER A 160 -3.87 -11.77 -11.95
N LYS A 161 -2.95 -12.07 -12.87
CA LYS A 161 -3.14 -13.16 -13.84
C LYS A 161 -3.22 -14.53 -13.15
N ASP A 162 -2.53 -14.68 -12.03
CA ASP A 162 -2.54 -15.91 -11.23
C ASP A 162 -3.85 -16.05 -10.42
N PRO A 163 -4.67 -17.09 -10.69
CA PRO A 163 -5.90 -17.34 -9.94
C PRO A 163 -5.66 -17.59 -8.44
N ALA A 164 -4.51 -18.14 -8.05
CA ALA A 164 -4.18 -18.38 -6.64
C ALA A 164 -4.03 -17.06 -5.87
N VAL A 165 -3.31 -16.09 -6.45
CA VAL A 165 -3.15 -14.74 -5.87
C VAL A 165 -4.49 -14.03 -5.76
N ARG A 166 -5.32 -14.08 -6.82
CA ARG A 166 -6.67 -13.51 -6.82
C ARG A 166 -7.55 -14.09 -5.72
N ARG A 167 -7.48 -15.41 -5.51
CA ARG A 167 -8.22 -16.11 -4.46
C ARG A 167 -7.73 -15.71 -3.07
N ILE A 168 -6.41 -15.66 -2.85
CA ILE A 168 -5.81 -15.25 -1.57
C ILE A 168 -6.26 -13.83 -1.20
N ALA A 169 -6.22 -12.89 -2.14
CA ALA A 169 -6.65 -11.52 -1.92
C ALA A 169 -8.12 -11.43 -1.48
N ARG A 170 -9.02 -12.14 -2.18
CA ARG A 170 -10.47 -12.21 -1.85
C ARG A 170 -10.71 -12.85 -0.48
N VAL A 171 -10.01 -13.93 -0.15
CA VAL A 171 -10.10 -14.59 1.17
C VAL A 171 -9.65 -13.65 2.28
N GLN A 172 -8.55 -12.91 2.10
CA GLN A 172 -8.09 -11.94 3.10
C GLN A 172 -9.11 -10.80 3.32
N LEU A 173 -9.70 -10.29 2.24
CA LEU A 173 -10.78 -9.30 2.34
C LEU A 173 -11.98 -9.86 3.10
N ARG A 174 -12.39 -11.09 2.80
CA ARG A 174 -13.48 -11.77 3.51
C ARG A 174 -13.18 -11.93 4.99
N GLN A 175 -11.96 -12.33 5.36
CA GLN A 175 -11.55 -12.43 6.77
C GLN A 175 -11.64 -11.09 7.49
N ILE A 176 -11.27 -9.98 6.84
CA ILE A 176 -11.39 -8.63 7.42
C ILE A 176 -12.87 -8.24 7.55
N ALA A 177 -13.68 -8.55 6.54
CA ALA A 177 -15.11 -8.29 6.54
C ALA A 177 -15.78 -9.08 7.67
N ASP A 178 -15.51 -10.38 7.81
CA ASP A 178 -16.00 -11.24 8.89
C ASP A 178 -15.54 -10.75 10.25
N ALA A 179 -14.33 -10.20 10.36
CA ALA A 179 -13.83 -9.65 11.61
C ALA A 179 -14.51 -8.32 12.01
N ARG A 180 -14.94 -7.49 11.04
CA ARG A 180 -15.53 -6.15 11.28
C ARG A 180 -17.06 -6.08 11.20
N HIS A 181 -17.69 -7.01 10.47
CA HIS A 181 -19.12 -7.01 10.16
C HIS A 181 -19.74 -8.35 10.53
N ARG A 182 -21.04 -8.35 10.86
CA ARG A 182 -21.83 -9.57 11.03
C ARG A 182 -22.39 -9.96 9.67
N ILE A 183 -21.68 -10.80 8.94
CA ILE A 183 -22.06 -11.18 7.58
C ILE A 183 -23.04 -12.36 7.62
N ASP A 184 -24.20 -12.21 6.99
CA ASP A 184 -25.12 -13.33 6.77
C ASP A 184 -24.62 -14.24 5.63
N SER A 185 -24.22 -15.47 5.95
CA SER A 185 -23.71 -16.42 4.96
C SER A 185 -24.67 -16.69 3.80
N ARG A 186 -25.98 -16.66 4.03
CA ARG A 186 -26.99 -16.95 2.99
C ARG A 186 -27.17 -15.78 2.03
N ALA A 187 -27.19 -14.56 2.55
CA ALA A 187 -27.40 -13.35 1.74
C ALA A 187 -26.20 -13.02 0.83
N TRP A 188 -25.00 -13.47 1.21
CA TRP A 188 -23.74 -13.21 0.52
C TRP A 188 -23.20 -14.40 -0.27
N GLU A 189 -23.95 -15.49 -0.37
CA GLU A 189 -23.55 -16.65 -1.17
C GLU A 189 -23.40 -16.25 -2.65
N GLY A 190 -22.22 -16.50 -3.23
CA GLY A 190 -21.91 -16.13 -4.63
C GLY A 190 -21.70 -14.64 -4.88
N ARG A 191 -21.75 -13.78 -3.86
CA ARG A 191 -21.62 -12.29 -3.97
C ARG A 191 -20.30 -11.76 -3.39
N ASP A 192 -19.25 -12.56 -3.46
CA ASP A 192 -17.95 -12.21 -2.86
C ASP A 192 -17.31 -10.96 -3.47
N GLU A 193 -17.51 -10.72 -4.77
CA GLU A 193 -16.93 -9.55 -5.45
C GLU A 193 -17.62 -8.25 -5.03
N GLU A 194 -18.95 -8.27 -4.90
CA GLU A 194 -19.73 -7.15 -4.39
C GLU A 194 -19.37 -6.85 -2.93
N LEU A 195 -19.17 -7.88 -2.11
CA LEU A 195 -18.71 -7.73 -0.74
C LEU A 195 -17.34 -7.07 -0.67
N CYS A 196 -16.39 -7.50 -1.52
CA CYS A 196 -15.06 -6.91 -1.61
C CYS A 196 -15.12 -5.44 -2.03
N GLU A 197 -15.94 -5.12 -3.03
CA GLU A 197 -16.14 -3.75 -3.52
C GLU A 197 -16.69 -2.85 -2.41
N LEU A 198 -17.77 -3.25 -1.75
CA LEU A 198 -18.39 -2.51 -0.66
C LEU A 198 -17.47 -2.36 0.55
N LEU A 199 -16.68 -3.39 0.88
CA LEU A 199 -15.70 -3.31 1.95
C LEU A 199 -14.63 -2.25 1.62
N LEU A 200 -14.01 -2.33 0.45
CA LEU A 200 -12.92 -1.43 0.05
C LEU A 200 -13.37 0.02 -0.16
N ASN A 201 -14.65 0.22 -0.54
CA ASN A 201 -15.27 1.54 -0.63
C ASN A 201 -15.81 2.08 0.70
N SER A 202 -15.63 1.36 1.82
CA SER A 202 -16.19 1.71 3.15
C SER A 202 -17.73 1.78 3.19
N GLN A 203 -18.41 1.03 2.33
CA GLN A 203 -19.87 1.01 2.19
C GLN A 203 -20.52 -0.27 2.73
N LEU A 204 -19.73 -1.30 3.09
CA LEU A 204 -20.30 -2.57 3.56
C LEU A 204 -21.26 -2.41 4.76
N GLY A 205 -20.99 -1.46 5.65
CA GLY A 205 -21.84 -1.20 6.82
C GLY A 205 -23.21 -0.59 6.52
N THR A 206 -23.47 -0.14 5.28
CA THR A 206 -24.81 0.33 4.87
C THR A 206 -25.70 -0.82 4.40
N SER A 207 -25.14 -2.00 4.15
CA SER A 207 -25.91 -3.18 3.78
C SER A 207 -26.64 -3.77 5.01
N PRO A 208 -27.94 -4.08 4.91
CA PRO A 208 -28.69 -4.71 6.00
C PRO A 208 -28.13 -6.10 6.37
N ASP A 209 -27.48 -6.77 5.41
CA ASP A 209 -26.98 -8.14 5.53
C ASP A 209 -25.53 -8.19 6.07
N ALA A 210 -24.92 -7.04 6.35
CA ALA A 210 -23.55 -6.93 6.87
C ALA A 210 -23.37 -5.76 7.88
N PRO A 211 -24.21 -5.64 8.94
CA PRO A 211 -24.08 -4.55 9.90
C PRO A 211 -22.73 -4.61 10.63
N PRO A 212 -22.15 -3.44 10.97
CA PRO A 212 -20.86 -3.38 11.66
C PRO A 212 -20.96 -4.00 13.06
N LYS A 213 -19.90 -4.69 13.50
CA LYS A 213 -19.79 -5.19 14.87
C LYS A 213 -19.55 -4.02 15.83
N ARG A 214 -20.10 -4.13 17.06
CA ARG A 214 -19.97 -3.09 18.10
C ARG A 214 -18.54 -2.90 18.62
N ARG A 215 -17.70 -3.94 18.54
CA ARG A 215 -16.30 -3.92 18.97
C ARG A 215 -15.43 -4.36 17.81
N ASN A 216 -14.82 -3.39 17.15
CA ASN A 216 -13.86 -3.65 16.09
C ASN A 216 -12.47 -3.52 16.69
N GLY A 217 -11.72 -4.62 16.76
CA GLY A 217 -10.30 -4.56 17.08
C GLY A 217 -9.54 -3.88 15.95
N ASP A 218 -8.38 -3.29 16.26
CA ASP A 218 -7.48 -2.77 15.24
C ASP A 218 -6.87 -3.93 14.44
N ILE A 219 -7.37 -4.11 13.22
CA ILE A 219 -6.84 -5.09 12.26
C ILE A 219 -5.84 -4.36 11.36
N GLY A 220 -4.55 -4.47 11.69
CA GLY A 220 -3.47 -3.96 10.85
C GLY A 220 -3.30 -4.81 9.59
N SER A 221 -3.91 -4.42 8.46
CA SER A 221 -3.81 -5.15 7.19
C SER A 221 -3.63 -4.20 5.99
N LEU A 222 -3.00 -4.70 4.92
CA LEU A 222 -2.88 -4.00 3.63
C LEU A 222 -4.22 -3.43 3.19
N TRP A 223 -5.30 -4.22 3.27
CA TRP A 223 -6.62 -3.82 2.78
C TRP A 223 -7.25 -2.66 3.56
N VAL A 224 -6.96 -2.54 4.86
CA VAL A 224 -7.39 -1.39 5.67
C VAL A 224 -6.63 -0.13 5.26
N ASP A 225 -5.35 -0.27 4.93
CA ASP A 225 -4.53 0.83 4.43
C ASP A 225 -4.99 1.23 3.02
N VAL A 226 -5.23 0.28 2.11
CA VAL A 226 -5.83 0.52 0.78
C VAL A 226 -7.18 1.24 0.89
N GLN A 227 -8.08 0.79 1.77
CA GLN A 227 -9.37 1.45 2.01
C GLN A 227 -9.20 2.92 2.47
N ARG A 228 -8.19 3.20 3.30
CA ARG A 228 -7.86 4.57 3.72
C ARG A 228 -7.32 5.37 2.52
N HIS A 229 -6.34 4.83 1.81
CA HIS A 229 -5.68 5.50 0.69
C HIS A 229 -6.62 5.76 -0.48
N LEU A 230 -7.55 4.85 -0.79
CA LEU A 230 -8.61 5.09 -1.79
C LEU A 230 -9.41 6.35 -1.46
N ARG A 231 -9.82 6.52 -0.19
CA ARG A 231 -10.52 7.74 0.24
C ARG A 231 -9.65 8.98 0.14
N THR A 232 -8.39 8.91 0.57
CA THR A 232 -7.45 10.03 0.51
C THR A 232 -7.16 10.47 -0.94
N LEU A 233 -7.02 9.52 -1.86
CA LEU A 233 -6.75 9.76 -3.27
C LEU A 233 -8.02 10.04 -4.09
N GLY A 234 -9.20 9.99 -3.47
CA GLY A 234 -10.48 10.17 -4.17
C GLY A 234 -10.73 9.10 -5.23
N LEU A 235 -10.33 7.85 -4.96
CA LEU A 235 -10.52 6.69 -5.84
C LEU A 235 -11.56 5.74 -5.27
N LYS A 236 -12.19 4.95 -6.15
CA LYS A 236 -13.10 3.86 -5.78
C LYS A 236 -12.80 2.62 -6.61
N LEU A 237 -13.15 1.46 -6.07
CA LEU A 237 -13.22 0.23 -6.85
C LEU A 237 -14.66 0.03 -7.33
N ALA A 238 -14.84 -0.35 -8.59
CA ALA A 238 -16.14 -0.58 -9.18
C ALA A 238 -16.04 -1.63 -10.30
N THR A 239 -17.19 -2.15 -10.71
CA THR A 239 -17.28 -2.99 -11.90
C THR A 239 -17.26 -2.12 -13.16
N ALA A 240 -16.21 -2.27 -13.96
CA ALA A 240 -16.07 -1.61 -15.25
C ALA A 240 -17.06 -2.22 -16.26
N PRO A 241 -17.85 -1.39 -16.97
CA PRO A 241 -18.77 -1.89 -17.98
C PRO A 241 -17.99 -2.52 -19.14
N ALA A 242 -18.60 -3.50 -19.80
CA ALA A 242 -18.06 -4.02 -21.05
C ALA A 242 -17.97 -2.89 -22.08
N CYS A 243 -16.83 -2.78 -22.75
CA CYS A 243 -16.60 -1.75 -23.75
C CYS A 243 -16.64 -2.38 -25.13
N THR A 244 -17.74 -2.13 -25.86
CA THR A 244 -18.00 -2.68 -27.21
C THR A 244 -16.94 -2.25 -28.22
N ASP A 245 -16.37 -1.06 -28.05
CA ASP A 245 -15.39 -0.49 -28.99
C ASP A 245 -14.00 -1.12 -28.86
N THR A 246 -13.67 -1.65 -27.69
CA THR A 246 -12.37 -2.31 -27.41
C THR A 246 -12.47 -3.82 -27.30
N GLY A 247 -13.68 -4.38 -27.35
CA GLY A 247 -13.93 -5.81 -27.15
C GLY A 247 -13.64 -6.30 -25.73
N SER A 248 -13.49 -5.40 -24.75
CA SER A 248 -13.18 -5.76 -23.37
C SER A 248 -14.45 -6.17 -22.62
N GLU A 249 -14.41 -7.35 -22.00
CA GLU A 249 -15.47 -7.83 -21.11
C GLU A 249 -15.57 -6.95 -19.84
N ALA A 250 -16.71 -7.06 -19.15
CA ALA A 250 -16.92 -6.40 -17.87
C ALA A 250 -15.90 -6.94 -16.85
N ALA A 251 -15.21 -6.03 -16.17
CA ALA A 251 -14.17 -6.37 -15.21
C ALA A 251 -14.57 -5.85 -13.83
N THR A 252 -14.62 -6.73 -12.83
CA THR A 252 -14.93 -6.33 -11.45
C THR A 252 -13.70 -5.75 -10.76
N LEU A 253 -13.92 -4.99 -9.68
CA LEU A 253 -12.86 -4.44 -8.83
C LEU A 253 -11.79 -3.63 -9.61
N GLN A 254 -12.24 -2.77 -10.54
CA GLN A 254 -11.40 -1.83 -11.28
C GLN A 254 -11.37 -0.47 -10.62
N LEU A 255 -10.23 0.22 -10.72
CA LEU A 255 -10.06 1.56 -10.14
C LEU A 255 -10.77 2.61 -11.00
N ARG A 256 -11.60 3.43 -10.35
CA ARG A 256 -12.35 4.54 -10.95
C ARG A 256 -12.11 5.83 -10.19
N VAL A 257 -11.96 6.92 -10.93
CA VAL A 257 -12.01 8.28 -10.38
C VAL A 257 -13.49 8.72 -10.35
N PRO A 258 -14.15 8.93 -9.20
CA PRO A 258 -15.59 9.16 -9.14
C PRO A 258 -16.06 10.42 -9.89
N HIS A 259 -15.20 11.43 -9.99
CA HIS A 259 -15.51 12.73 -10.60
C HIS A 259 -15.11 12.82 -12.07
N HIS A 260 -14.68 11.71 -12.68
CA HIS A 260 -14.30 11.64 -14.09
C HIS A 260 -14.78 10.31 -14.67
N ASP A 261 -15.16 10.26 -15.94
CA ASP A 261 -15.52 9.00 -16.60
C ASP A 261 -14.31 8.08 -16.90
N LYS A 262 -13.17 8.37 -16.25
CA LYS A 262 -11.91 7.68 -16.49
C LYS A 262 -11.76 6.50 -15.54
N TRP A 263 -11.59 5.34 -16.13
CA TRP A 263 -11.10 4.13 -15.49
C TRP A 263 -9.58 4.10 -15.56
N LEU A 264 -8.95 3.63 -14.49
CA LEU A 264 -7.50 3.42 -14.50
C LEU A 264 -7.22 2.02 -15.05
N ASP A 265 -6.39 1.97 -16.08
CA ASP A 265 -5.87 0.75 -16.68
C ASP A 265 -4.51 0.36 -16.09
N HIS A 266 -4.00 -0.81 -16.46
CA HIS A 266 -2.70 -1.29 -15.99
C HIS A 266 -1.54 -0.32 -16.30
N ARG A 267 -1.65 0.54 -17.34
CA ARG A 267 -0.62 1.53 -17.69
C ARG A 267 -0.70 2.83 -16.90
N THR A 268 -1.84 3.13 -16.29
CA THR A 268 -2.05 4.33 -15.48
C THR A 268 -1.95 4.04 -13.99
N VAL A 269 -2.08 2.77 -13.59
CA VAL A 269 -1.87 2.30 -12.21
C VAL A 269 -0.40 2.02 -11.90
N LEU A 270 0.42 1.69 -12.91
CA LEU A 270 1.84 1.33 -12.79
C LEU A 270 2.74 2.33 -13.53
#